data_AF-A0AAC9WHP0-F1
#
_entry.id   AF-A0AAC9WHP0-F1
#
_cell.length_a   1.000
_cell.length_b   1.000
_cell.length_c   1.000
_cell.angle_alpha   90.00
_cell.angle_beta   90.00
_cell.angle_gamma   90.00
#
_symmetry.space_group_name_H-M   'P 1'
#
loop_
_entity.id
_entity.type
_entity.pdbx_description
1 polymer ?
#
loop_
_entity_poly.entity_id
_entity_poly.type
_entity_poly.pdbx_seq_one_letter_code
_entity_poly.pdbx_strand_id
1 'polypeptide(L)'
;MPCPCQHQLQDYLEEKLSPEEMLKMEEHIDSCDDCQQKLDTLLDTSLQLQQKSIEIDDEILIERIKAHRKGIRRIFAYGALGFLLGLFSLNYTSDSFIVTKAMMALPYKLAEFMLGIFFSGNKLPQEDFMYRHLQRGMGYFPCHPVLGLIVELITPALVAMFLAMAVGYLTSDKRVFQRKKILRFIASGMVVFLLWFGFIYGIYHNTLNKIENLEGIQAVTIYEKQEYSTSWLLRIDQYNLQKEEYRTIISGLSEASSLEKYPSMNYQEGLQLLLQFRGGGEATVHVDMDTGIMFMQNRRHYQLSNETQLQLLEVVRRENNDAKN
;
A
#
# COMPACT_ATOMS: atom_id res chain seq x y z
N MET A 1 -8.69 -48.77 58.10
CA MET A 1 -7.49 -48.89 58.97
C MET A 1 -6.35 -48.25 58.20
N PRO A 2 -5.51 -47.39 58.79
CA PRO A 2 -4.46 -46.70 58.03
C PRO A 2 -3.47 -47.71 57.46
N CYS A 3 -3.16 -47.59 56.17
CA CYS A 3 -2.23 -48.47 55.49
C CYS A 3 -0.81 -48.32 56.11
N PRO A 4 -0.14 -49.42 56.49
CA PRO A 4 1.18 -49.37 57.10
C PRO A 4 2.26 -48.79 56.17
N CYS A 5 2.07 -48.86 54.84
CA CYS A 5 3.01 -48.34 53.85
C CYS A 5 2.95 -46.80 53.68
N GLN A 6 2.03 -46.13 54.37
CA GLN A 6 1.82 -44.69 54.22
C GLN A 6 3.07 -43.85 54.55
N HIS A 7 3.91 -44.31 55.47
CA HIS A 7 5.11 -43.59 55.89
C HIS A 7 6.24 -43.59 54.83
N GLN A 8 6.18 -44.49 53.84
CA GLN A 8 7.20 -44.66 52.80
C GLN A 8 6.85 -43.97 51.48
N LEU A 9 5.64 -43.42 51.34
CA LEU A 9 5.17 -42.72 50.13
C LEU A 9 6.00 -41.48 49.81
N GLN A 10 6.47 -40.75 50.82
CA GLN A 10 7.31 -39.57 50.63
C GLN A 10 8.74 -39.95 50.22
N ASP A 11 9.30 -41.01 50.80
CA ASP A 11 10.61 -41.54 50.42
C ASP A 11 10.59 -42.18 49.02
N TYR A 12 9.43 -42.73 48.59
CA TYR A 12 9.19 -43.18 47.23
C TYR A 12 9.20 -42.02 46.22
N LEU A 13 8.47 -40.92 46.49
CA LEU A 13 8.46 -39.71 45.64
C LEU A 13 9.83 -39.03 45.54
N GLU A 14 10.66 -39.13 46.59
CA GLU A 14 12.00 -38.54 46.65
C GLU A 14 13.11 -39.49 46.16
N GLU A 15 12.76 -40.67 45.63
CA GLU A 15 13.68 -41.73 45.14
C GLU A 15 14.73 -42.18 46.18
N LYS A 16 14.36 -42.18 47.47
CA LYS A 16 15.28 -42.54 48.58
C LYS A 16 15.21 -44.01 48.98
N LEU A 17 14.23 -44.76 48.45
CA LEU A 17 14.05 -46.18 48.72
C LEU A 17 15.02 -47.04 47.89
N SER A 18 15.37 -48.22 48.42
CA SER A 18 16.18 -49.17 47.66
C SER A 18 15.39 -49.74 46.46
N PRO A 19 16.04 -50.24 45.39
CA PRO A 19 15.36 -50.72 44.19
C PRO A 19 14.34 -51.84 44.44
N GLU A 20 14.60 -52.70 45.42
CA GLU A 20 13.68 -53.79 45.81
C GLU A 20 12.46 -53.28 46.60
N GLU A 21 12.60 -52.17 47.32
CA GLU A 21 11.53 -51.52 48.08
C GLU A 21 10.65 -50.63 47.18
N MET A 22 11.24 -50.01 46.15
CA MET A 22 10.49 -49.26 45.13
C MET A 22 9.51 -50.16 44.38
N LEU A 23 9.96 -51.34 43.92
CA LEU A 23 9.10 -52.31 43.22
C LEU A 23 7.94 -52.80 44.09
N LYS A 24 8.21 -53.09 45.37
CA LYS A 24 7.15 -53.48 46.33
C LYS A 24 6.17 -52.34 46.60
N MET A 25 6.64 -51.10 46.57
CA MET A 25 5.80 -49.92 46.74
C MET A 25 4.90 -49.71 45.53
N GLU A 26 5.41 -49.90 44.31
CA GLU A 26 4.63 -49.83 43.07
C GLU A 26 3.51 -50.87 43.04
N GLU A 27 3.82 -52.15 43.33
CA GLU A 27 2.81 -53.21 43.41
C GLU A 27 1.75 -52.93 44.50
N HIS A 28 2.15 -52.28 45.59
CA HIS A 28 1.25 -51.91 46.66
C HIS A 28 0.36 -50.70 46.32
N ILE A 29 0.92 -49.68 45.66
CA ILE A 29 0.17 -48.50 45.19
C ILE A 29 -0.87 -48.92 44.14
N ASP A 30 -0.55 -49.86 43.25
CA ASP A 30 -1.48 -50.38 42.25
C ASP A 30 -2.69 -51.11 42.85
N SER A 31 -2.58 -51.59 44.09
CA SER A 31 -3.62 -52.39 44.76
C SER A 31 -4.28 -51.70 45.96
N CYS A 32 -3.85 -50.49 46.35
CA CYS A 32 -4.33 -49.80 47.54
C CYS A 32 -4.83 -48.37 47.23
N ASP A 33 -6.16 -48.23 47.15
CA ASP A 33 -6.84 -46.94 46.90
C ASP A 33 -6.47 -45.84 47.91
N ASP A 34 -6.24 -46.20 49.19
CA ASP A 34 -5.84 -45.26 50.25
C ASP A 34 -4.43 -44.68 50.01
N CYS A 35 -3.53 -45.44 49.39
CA CYS A 35 -2.17 -45.00 49.04
C CYS A 35 -2.18 -44.19 47.75
N GLN A 36 -3.01 -44.55 46.77
CA GLN A 36 -3.21 -43.76 45.54
C GLN A 36 -3.75 -42.37 45.84
N GLN A 37 -4.83 -42.26 46.63
CA GLN A 37 -5.39 -40.95 46.98
C GLN A 37 -4.41 -40.04 47.72
N LYS A 38 -3.54 -40.61 48.56
CA LYS A 38 -2.50 -39.84 49.26
C LYS A 38 -1.35 -39.45 48.33
N LEU A 39 -0.96 -40.33 47.41
CA LEU A 39 0.03 -40.01 46.38
C LEU A 39 -0.46 -38.86 45.50
N ASP A 40 -1.71 -38.91 45.06
CA ASP A 40 -2.36 -37.83 44.29
C ASP A 40 -2.38 -36.52 45.08
N THR A 41 -2.71 -36.58 46.38
CA THR A 41 -2.69 -35.39 47.25
C THR A 41 -1.27 -34.80 47.37
N LEU A 42 -0.24 -35.63 47.46
CA LEU A 42 1.17 -35.20 47.55
C LEU A 42 1.68 -34.62 46.21
N LEU A 43 1.25 -35.19 45.08
CA LEU A 43 1.54 -34.68 43.74
C LEU A 43 0.85 -33.32 43.49
N ASP A 44 -0.42 -33.17 43.90
CA ASP A 44 -1.17 -31.91 43.80
C ASP A 44 -0.57 -30.80 44.69
N THR A 45 -0.04 -31.16 45.86
CA THR A 45 0.59 -30.20 46.78
C THR A 45 1.98 -29.76 46.29
N SER A 46 2.74 -30.64 45.65
CA SER A 46 4.08 -30.35 45.12
C SER A 46 4.07 -29.63 43.75
N LEU A 47 2.94 -29.62 43.05
CA LEU A 47 2.69 -28.82 41.84
C LEU A 47 2.35 -27.35 42.10
N GLN A 48 2.49 -26.86 43.34
CA GLN A 48 2.70 -25.43 43.56
C GLN A 48 4.14 -25.08 43.14
N LEU A 49 4.35 -24.94 41.84
CA LEU A 49 5.46 -24.17 41.29
C LEU A 49 5.63 -22.94 42.18
N GLN A 50 6.77 -22.83 42.86
CA GLN A 50 7.18 -21.60 43.53
C GLN A 50 7.28 -20.52 42.46
N GLN A 51 6.14 -19.95 42.12
CA GLN A 51 6.03 -18.73 41.39
C GLN A 51 6.53 -17.70 42.40
N LYS A 52 7.84 -17.46 42.37
CA LYS A 52 8.47 -16.32 43.04
C LYS A 52 7.59 -15.12 42.71
N SER A 53 6.74 -14.73 43.65
CA SER A 53 6.07 -13.45 43.63
C SER A 53 7.22 -12.46 43.80
N ILE A 54 7.74 -11.99 42.67
CA ILE A 54 8.60 -10.82 42.68
C ILE A 54 7.65 -9.73 43.16
N GLU A 55 7.71 -9.39 44.45
CA GLU A 55 7.23 -8.11 44.97
C GLU A 55 8.02 -7.04 44.23
N ILE A 56 7.49 -6.63 43.07
CA ILE A 56 7.97 -5.44 42.40
C ILE A 56 7.34 -4.31 43.18
N ASP A 57 8.17 -3.55 43.89
CA ASP A 57 7.75 -2.36 44.62
C ASP A 57 6.87 -1.49 43.70
N ASP A 58 5.65 -1.19 44.15
CA ASP A 58 4.64 -0.47 43.37
C ASP A 58 5.19 0.88 42.88
N GLU A 59 6.13 1.48 43.62
CA GLU A 59 6.81 2.71 43.24
C GLU A 59 7.67 2.53 41.97
N ILE A 60 8.40 1.42 41.86
CA ILE A 60 9.21 1.07 40.67
C ILE A 60 8.30 0.79 39.47
N LEU A 61 7.16 0.13 39.70
CA LEU A 61 6.15 -0.12 38.67
C LEU A 61 5.54 1.18 38.14
N ILE A 62 5.16 2.10 39.05
CA ILE A 62 4.62 3.42 38.71
C ILE A 62 5.66 4.26 37.96
N GLU A 63 6.92 4.27 38.38
CA GLU A 63 8.00 4.96 37.66
C GLU A 63 8.18 4.40 36.25
N ARG A 64 8.16 3.08 36.10
CA ARG A 64 8.28 2.42 34.80
C ARG A 64 7.11 2.75 33.88
N ILE A 65 5.88 2.78 34.41
CA ILE A 65 4.67 3.17 33.67
C ILE A 65 4.75 4.65 33.25
N LYS A 66 5.16 5.54 34.15
CA LYS A 66 5.36 6.99 33.85
C LYS A 66 6.42 7.18 32.76
N ALA A 67 7.56 6.49 32.87
CA ALA A 67 8.63 6.52 31.87
C ALA A 67 8.15 5.96 30.51
N HIS A 68 7.34 4.90 30.53
CA HIS A 68 6.75 4.33 29.32
C HIS A 68 5.78 5.30 28.62
N ARG A 69 4.83 5.90 29.36
CA ARG A 69 3.91 6.91 28.81
C ARG A 69 4.66 8.13 28.27
N LYS A 70 5.70 8.59 28.98
CA LYS A 70 6.56 9.71 28.54
C LYS A 70 7.30 9.37 27.25
N GLY A 71 7.85 8.16 27.14
CA GLY A 71 8.50 7.67 25.93
C GLY A 71 7.54 7.52 24.75
N ILE A 72 6.34 6.97 24.96
CA ILE A 72 5.31 6.88 23.92
C ILE A 72 4.92 8.26 23.41
N ARG A 73 4.63 9.22 24.30
CA ARG A 73 4.30 10.60 23.90
C ARG A 73 5.41 11.24 23.08
N ARG A 74 6.67 11.01 23.45
CA ARG A 74 7.82 11.48 22.70
C ARG A 74 7.86 10.87 21.31
N ILE A 75 7.79 9.54 21.20
CA ILE A 75 7.79 8.85 19.90
C ILE A 75 6.65 9.36 19.01
N PHE A 76 5.46 9.55 19.57
CA PHE A 76 4.32 10.10 18.85
C PHE A 76 4.56 11.56 18.39
N ALA A 77 5.12 12.42 19.25
CA ALA A 77 5.45 13.80 18.89
C ALA A 77 6.49 13.86 17.76
N TYR A 78 7.55 13.03 17.82
CA TYR A 78 8.51 12.90 16.73
C TYR A 78 7.85 12.37 15.46
N GLY A 79 6.95 11.39 15.57
CA GLY A 79 6.19 10.87 14.45
C GLY A 79 5.36 11.95 13.77
N ALA A 80 4.59 12.73 14.53
CA ALA A 80 3.79 13.84 14.01
C ALA A 80 4.64 14.92 13.32
N LEU A 81 5.76 15.32 13.94
CA LEU A 81 6.70 16.27 13.35
C LEU A 81 7.34 15.73 12.08
N GLY A 82 7.73 14.44 12.09
CA GLY A 82 8.27 13.75 10.93
C GLY A 82 7.25 13.69 9.78
N PHE A 83 6.00 13.35 10.08
CA PHE A 83 4.93 13.32 9.10
C PHE A 83 4.72 14.69 8.44
N LEU A 84 4.63 15.75 9.24
CA LEU A 84 4.52 17.12 8.75
C LEU A 84 5.72 17.50 7.86
N LEU A 85 6.94 17.20 8.30
CA LEU A 85 8.15 17.45 7.51
C LEU A 85 8.12 16.71 6.17
N GLY A 86 7.67 15.45 6.18
CA GLY A 86 7.57 14.65 4.97
C GLY A 86 6.47 15.13 4.01
N LEU A 87 5.40 15.77 4.48
CA LEU A 87 4.42 16.42 3.58
C LEU A 87 5.01 17.59 2.80
N PHE A 88 5.97 18.31 3.37
CA PHE A 88 6.67 19.40 2.68
C PHE A 88 7.88 18.93 1.86
N SER A 89 8.20 17.64 1.92
CA SER A 89 9.35 17.03 1.29
C SER A 89 9.41 17.24 -0.23
N LEU A 90 8.27 17.30 -0.92
CA LEU A 90 8.20 17.56 -2.37
C LEU A 90 8.81 18.90 -2.79
N ASN A 91 8.85 19.89 -1.89
CA ASN A 91 9.36 21.23 -2.19
C ASN A 91 10.88 21.36 -1.98
N TYR A 92 11.58 20.26 -1.66
CA TYR A 92 13.01 20.30 -1.34
C TYR A 92 13.87 20.91 -2.45
N THR A 93 13.46 20.82 -3.72
CA THR A 93 14.20 21.37 -4.87
C THR A 93 14.20 22.90 -4.88
N SER A 94 13.10 23.51 -4.43
CA SER A 94 12.89 24.96 -4.41
C SER A 94 13.59 25.65 -3.24
N ASP A 95 14.02 24.90 -2.23
CA ASP A 95 14.72 25.45 -1.07
C ASP A 95 16.16 25.85 -1.43
N SER A 96 16.54 27.08 -1.09
CA SER A 96 17.89 27.61 -1.31
C SER A 96 18.87 27.18 -0.22
N PHE A 97 18.41 26.83 0.98
CA PHE A 97 19.28 26.51 2.09
C PHE A 97 19.62 25.01 2.12
N ILE A 98 20.93 24.70 2.10
CA ILE A 98 21.43 23.33 1.86
C ILE A 98 20.96 22.34 2.94
N VAL A 99 20.93 22.75 4.21
CA VAL A 99 20.60 21.86 5.33
C VAL A 99 19.12 21.47 5.31
N THR A 100 18.23 22.44 5.16
CA THR A 100 16.78 22.18 5.08
C THR A 100 16.42 21.43 3.80
N LYS A 101 17.06 21.77 2.67
CA LYS A 101 17.00 20.99 1.43
C LYS A 101 17.38 19.53 1.65
N ALA A 102 18.49 19.24 2.34
CA ALA A 102 18.91 17.86 2.61
C ALA A 102 17.92 17.12 3.52
N MET A 103 17.43 17.78 4.58
CA MET A 103 16.45 17.21 5.50
C MET A 103 15.12 16.87 4.80
N MET A 104 14.66 17.73 3.88
CA MET A 104 13.46 17.49 3.09
C MET A 104 13.69 16.50 1.95
N ALA A 105 14.88 16.47 1.34
CA ALA A 105 15.20 15.56 0.24
C ALA A 105 15.27 14.10 0.68
N LEU A 106 15.78 13.83 1.88
CA LEU A 106 15.97 12.47 2.39
C LEU A 106 14.67 11.63 2.35
N PRO A 107 13.55 12.06 2.97
CA PRO A 107 12.31 11.30 2.91
C PRO A 107 11.75 11.19 1.49
N TYR A 108 11.87 12.24 0.66
CA TYR A 108 11.42 12.20 -0.74
C TYR A 108 12.15 11.11 -1.52
N LYS A 109 13.49 11.09 -1.44
CA LYS A 109 14.32 10.18 -2.22
C LYS A 109 14.25 8.75 -1.73
N LEU A 110 14.09 8.55 -0.42
CA LEU A 110 13.81 7.22 0.12
C LEU A 110 12.44 6.70 -0.32
N ALA A 111 11.41 7.56 -0.35
CA ALA A 111 10.10 7.19 -0.87
C ALA A 111 10.17 6.84 -2.37
N GLU A 112 10.86 7.65 -3.18
CA GLU A 112 11.08 7.38 -4.60
C GLU A 112 11.80 6.04 -4.80
N PHE A 113 12.86 5.78 -4.03
CA PHE A 113 13.58 4.51 -4.07
C PHE A 113 12.66 3.32 -3.73
N MET A 114 11.90 3.40 -2.63
CA MET A 114 11.01 2.31 -2.22
C MET A 114 9.90 2.07 -3.24
N LEU A 115 9.30 3.12 -3.79
CA LEU A 115 8.32 2.99 -4.87
C LEU A 115 8.96 2.40 -6.13
N GLY A 116 10.22 2.71 -6.41
CA GLY A 116 11.00 2.12 -7.50
C GLY A 116 11.12 0.60 -7.43
N ILE A 117 11.20 0.02 -6.23
CA ILE A 117 11.27 -1.43 -6.05
C ILE A 117 10.01 -2.13 -6.56
N PHE A 118 8.84 -1.54 -6.32
CA PHE A 118 7.54 -2.18 -6.60
C PHE A 118 6.88 -1.71 -7.90
N PHE A 119 7.13 -0.47 -8.32
CA PHE A 119 6.37 0.21 -9.38
C PHE A 119 7.23 0.71 -10.55
N SER A 120 8.54 0.41 -10.58
CA SER A 120 9.41 0.84 -11.69
C SER A 120 8.96 0.34 -13.06
N GLY A 121 8.34 -0.84 -13.15
CA GLY A 121 7.76 -1.37 -14.38
C GLY A 121 6.61 -0.53 -14.95
N ASN A 122 6.03 0.37 -14.15
CA ASN A 122 4.97 1.28 -14.60
C ASN A 122 5.53 2.59 -15.18
N LYS A 123 6.84 2.86 -15.05
CA LYS A 123 7.42 4.06 -15.64
C LYS A 123 7.35 3.95 -17.16
N LEU A 124 6.85 5.01 -17.78
CA LEU A 124 6.82 5.06 -19.24
C LEU A 124 8.23 5.28 -19.81
N PRO A 125 8.47 4.84 -21.06
CA PRO A 125 9.67 5.18 -21.84
C PRO A 125 9.78 6.69 -22.08
N GLN A 126 11.00 7.21 -22.18
CA GLN A 126 11.31 8.64 -22.32
C GLN A 126 10.61 9.33 -23.52
N GLU A 127 10.30 8.56 -24.56
CA GLU A 127 9.64 9.03 -25.78
C GLU A 127 8.16 9.38 -25.56
N ASP A 128 7.48 8.71 -24.61
CA ASP A 128 6.07 8.97 -24.26
C ASP A 128 5.90 10.23 -23.39
N PHE A 129 7.00 10.85 -22.94
CA PHE A 129 6.98 12.05 -22.08
C PHE A 129 6.62 13.31 -22.86
N MET A 130 6.90 13.36 -24.16
CA MET A 130 6.65 14.55 -25.00
C MET A 130 5.16 14.83 -25.23
N TYR A 131 4.28 13.85 -25.01
CA TYR A 131 2.85 13.95 -25.34
C TYR A 131 1.93 14.21 -24.14
N ARG A 132 2.49 14.53 -22.96
CA ARG A 132 1.68 14.65 -21.74
C ARG A 132 1.51 16.08 -21.26
N HIS A 133 0.26 16.51 -21.09
CA HIS A 133 -0.12 17.83 -20.57
C HIS A 133 0.06 17.99 -19.05
N LEU A 134 0.16 16.91 -18.27
CA LEU A 134 0.34 16.98 -16.82
C LEU A 134 1.22 15.83 -16.31
N GLN A 135 2.50 16.12 -16.04
CA GLN A 135 3.38 15.18 -15.35
C GLN A 135 3.86 15.82 -14.05
N ARG A 136 3.28 15.39 -12.93
CA ARG A 136 3.71 15.71 -11.56
C ARG A 136 4.21 14.43 -10.89
N GLY A 137 5.19 14.57 -10.03
CA GLY A 137 5.67 13.51 -9.14
C GLY A 137 6.68 12.52 -9.70
N MET A 138 6.87 11.43 -8.96
CA MET A 138 7.93 10.43 -9.16
C MET A 138 7.75 9.54 -10.42
N GLY A 139 6.64 9.71 -11.15
CA GLY A 139 6.41 9.09 -12.46
C GLY A 139 5.95 7.64 -12.46
N TYR A 140 5.64 7.05 -11.30
CA TYR A 140 5.25 5.63 -11.18
C TYR A 140 3.77 5.33 -11.49
N PHE A 141 2.92 6.36 -11.55
CA PHE A 141 1.46 6.22 -11.75
C PHE A 141 0.99 7.03 -12.96
N PRO A 142 1.50 6.74 -14.16
CA PRO A 142 1.24 7.54 -15.36
C PRO A 142 -0.23 7.70 -15.71
N CYS A 143 -1.05 6.67 -15.48
CA CYS A 143 -2.45 6.63 -15.87
C CYS A 143 -3.40 7.01 -14.73
N HIS A 144 -2.89 7.53 -13.61
CA HIS A 144 -3.72 7.92 -12.47
C HIS A 144 -3.11 9.12 -11.73
N PRO A 145 -3.29 10.35 -12.24
CA PRO A 145 -2.60 11.54 -11.73
C PRO A 145 -2.93 11.86 -10.27
N VAL A 146 -4.19 11.65 -9.85
CA VAL A 146 -4.63 11.85 -8.47
C VAL A 146 -3.92 10.89 -7.51
N LEU A 147 -3.86 9.60 -7.87
CA LEU A 147 -3.10 8.62 -7.08
C LEU A 147 -1.63 8.97 -7.05
N GLY A 148 -1.04 9.39 -8.18
CA GLY A 148 0.33 9.86 -8.25
C GLY A 148 0.62 10.98 -7.23
N LEU A 149 -0.25 11.99 -7.16
CA LEU A 149 -0.14 13.10 -6.20
C LEU A 149 -0.28 12.63 -4.75
N ILE A 150 -1.26 11.76 -4.46
CA ILE A 150 -1.46 11.22 -3.12
C ILE A 150 -0.22 10.43 -2.67
N VAL A 151 0.33 9.59 -3.55
CA VAL A 151 1.51 8.79 -3.26
C VAL A 151 2.75 9.66 -3.07
N GLU A 152 2.91 10.71 -3.87
CA GLU A 152 4.00 11.69 -3.76
C GLU A 152 3.96 12.48 -2.45
N LEU A 153 2.77 12.79 -1.93
CA LEU A 153 2.60 13.47 -0.64
C LEU A 153 2.75 12.52 0.55
N ILE A 154 2.02 11.41 0.54
CA ILE A 154 1.87 10.53 1.71
C ILE A 154 3.09 9.64 1.90
N THR A 155 3.71 9.13 0.84
CA THR A 155 4.81 8.17 1.00
C THR A 155 6.03 8.82 1.67
N PRO A 156 6.52 10.00 1.24
CA PRO A 156 7.57 10.72 1.98
C PRO A 156 7.17 11.07 3.41
N ALA A 157 5.90 11.41 3.66
CA ALA A 157 5.37 11.66 5.01
C ALA A 157 5.46 10.43 5.92
N LEU A 158 5.09 9.25 5.42
CA LEU A 158 5.24 7.98 6.14
C LEU A 158 6.72 7.63 6.40
N VAL A 159 7.60 7.87 5.41
CA VAL A 159 9.05 7.69 5.58
C VAL A 159 9.61 8.60 6.66
N ALA A 160 9.34 9.90 6.57
CA ALA A 160 9.82 10.89 7.53
C ALA A 160 9.27 10.61 8.94
N MET A 161 7.98 10.24 9.04
CA MET A 161 7.36 9.80 10.30
C MET A 161 8.11 8.61 10.89
N PHE A 162 8.37 7.56 10.10
CA PHE A 162 9.05 6.37 10.58
C PHE A 162 10.49 6.67 11.02
N LEU A 163 11.24 7.46 10.25
CA LEU A 163 12.60 7.91 10.60
C LEU A 163 12.60 8.70 11.91
N ALA A 164 11.67 9.65 12.07
CA ALA A 164 11.57 10.45 13.28
C ALA A 164 11.15 9.62 14.49
N MET A 165 10.20 8.68 14.33
CA MET A 165 9.84 7.74 15.39
C MET A 165 11.01 6.83 15.79
N ALA A 166 11.85 6.40 14.84
CA ALA A 166 13.04 5.63 15.13
C ALA A 166 14.05 6.43 15.97
N VAL A 167 14.25 7.72 15.65
CA VAL A 167 15.06 8.64 16.48
C VAL A 167 14.44 8.82 17.87
N GLY A 168 13.12 9.01 17.95
CA GLY A 168 12.38 9.10 19.22
C GLY A 168 12.51 7.84 20.07
N TYR A 169 12.50 6.65 19.45
CA TYR A 169 12.69 5.36 20.10
C TYR A 169 14.12 5.22 20.64
N LEU A 170 15.13 5.55 19.82
CA LEU A 170 16.55 5.44 20.19
C LEU A 170 16.98 6.41 21.29
N THR A 171 16.34 7.58 21.36
CA THR A 171 16.57 8.62 22.38
C THR A 171 15.72 8.45 23.65
N SER A 172 14.83 7.45 23.67
CA SER A 172 13.99 7.13 24.84
C SER A 172 14.73 6.31 25.89
N ASP A 173 14.19 6.29 27.10
CA ASP A 173 14.82 5.64 28.25
C ASP A 173 15.06 4.14 28.01
N LYS A 174 16.32 3.73 28.13
CA LYS A 174 16.79 2.35 27.93
C LYS A 174 16.15 1.35 28.91
N ARG A 175 15.65 1.80 30.06
CA ARG A 175 14.95 0.96 31.08
C ARG A 175 13.62 0.40 30.56
N VAL A 176 12.99 1.12 29.64
CA VAL A 176 11.68 0.77 29.05
C VAL A 176 11.83 0.37 27.58
N PHE A 177 12.61 1.11 26.80
CA PHE A 177 12.84 0.88 25.39
C PHE A 177 14.18 0.19 25.17
N GLN A 178 14.15 -1.14 25.28
CA GLN A 178 15.34 -1.95 25.07
C GLN A 178 15.73 -1.95 23.59
N ARG A 179 17.02 -1.73 23.30
CA ARG A 179 17.58 -1.82 21.94
C ARG A 179 17.34 -3.20 21.30
N LYS A 180 17.29 -4.26 22.11
CA LYS A 180 16.94 -5.63 21.64
C LYS A 180 15.53 -5.74 21.03
N LYS A 181 14.61 -4.84 21.39
CA LYS A 181 13.23 -4.81 20.86
C LYS A 181 13.07 -3.90 19.64
N ILE A 182 14.13 -3.25 19.17
CA ILE A 182 14.08 -2.36 17.99
C ILE A 182 13.66 -3.11 16.72
N LEU A 183 14.05 -4.39 16.60
CA LEU A 183 13.62 -5.25 15.49
C LEU A 183 12.10 -5.37 15.41
N ARG A 184 11.40 -5.48 16.56
CA ARG A 184 9.92 -5.52 16.58
C ARG A 184 9.32 -4.18 16.15
N PHE A 185 9.94 -3.07 16.55
CA PHE A 185 9.53 -1.74 16.11
C PHE A 185 9.70 -1.58 14.58
N ILE A 186 10.85 -1.97 14.04
CA ILE A 186 11.10 -1.94 12.60
C ILE A 186 10.12 -2.84 11.85
N ALA A 187 9.89 -4.06 12.35
CA ALA A 187 8.92 -5.00 11.77
C ALA A 187 7.50 -4.40 11.74
N SER A 188 7.07 -3.71 12.80
CA SER A 188 5.76 -3.03 12.79
C SER A 188 5.66 -1.94 11.73
N GLY A 189 6.72 -1.15 11.52
CA GLY A 189 6.75 -0.15 10.45
C GLY A 189 6.71 -0.81 9.07
N MET A 190 7.43 -1.91 8.88
CA MET A 190 7.43 -2.66 7.63
C MET A 190 6.03 -3.17 7.27
N VAL A 191 5.25 -3.65 8.24
CA VAL A 191 3.85 -4.04 8.02
C VAL A 191 3.01 -2.87 7.52
N VAL A 192 3.17 -1.68 8.10
CA VAL A 192 2.46 -0.47 7.64
C VAL A 192 2.83 -0.12 6.20
N PHE A 193 4.11 -0.17 5.84
CA PHE A 193 4.54 0.07 4.45
C PHE A 193 4.02 -0.99 3.48
N LEU A 194 4.00 -2.27 3.86
CA LEU A 194 3.44 -3.34 3.04
C LEU A 194 1.95 -3.14 2.79
N LEU A 195 1.18 -2.75 3.83
CA LEU A 195 -0.23 -2.42 3.68
C LEU A 195 -0.44 -1.21 2.77
N TRP A 196 0.37 -0.17 2.93
CA TRP A 196 0.32 1.03 2.09
C TRP A 196 0.60 0.71 0.62
N PHE A 197 1.69 0.00 0.32
CA PHE A 197 2.03 -0.37 -1.05
C PHE A 197 1.03 -1.36 -1.65
N GLY A 198 0.52 -2.32 -0.87
CA GLY A 198 -0.54 -3.22 -1.31
C GLY A 198 -1.83 -2.48 -1.66
N PHE A 199 -2.20 -1.48 -0.87
CA PHE A 199 -3.36 -0.62 -1.14
C PHE A 199 -3.18 0.19 -2.43
N ILE A 200 -2.02 0.86 -2.61
CA ILE A 200 -1.71 1.60 -3.83
C ILE A 200 -1.72 0.67 -5.05
N TYR A 201 -1.10 -0.51 -4.93
CA TYR A 201 -1.08 -1.51 -5.98
C TYR A 201 -2.50 -1.93 -6.38
N GLY A 202 -3.36 -2.21 -5.42
CA GLY A 202 -4.76 -2.58 -5.66
C GLY A 202 -5.54 -1.49 -6.42
N ILE A 203 -5.43 -0.23 -5.99
CA ILE A 203 -6.09 0.90 -6.67
C ILE A 203 -5.57 1.05 -8.10
N TYR A 204 -4.25 1.05 -8.26
CA TYR A 204 -3.65 1.28 -9.57
C TYR A 204 -3.93 0.13 -10.54
N HIS A 205 -3.83 -1.11 -10.08
CA HIS A 205 -4.15 -2.29 -10.90
C HIS A 205 -5.62 -2.31 -11.33
N ASN A 206 -6.54 -1.99 -10.41
CA ASN A 206 -7.96 -1.82 -10.76
C ASN A 206 -8.17 -0.71 -11.81
N THR A 207 -7.40 0.38 -11.73
CA THR A 207 -7.45 1.47 -12.72
C THR A 207 -6.95 1.00 -14.08
N LEU A 208 -5.83 0.26 -14.12
CA LEU A 208 -5.30 -0.32 -15.35
C LEU A 208 -6.30 -1.29 -16.00
N ASN A 209 -6.94 -2.15 -15.21
CA ASN A 209 -7.94 -3.09 -15.74
C ASN A 209 -9.14 -2.37 -16.36
N LYS A 210 -9.62 -1.28 -15.73
CA LYS A 210 -10.68 -0.45 -16.31
C LYS A 210 -10.25 0.20 -17.63
N ILE A 211 -9.03 0.73 -17.69
CA ILE A 211 -8.48 1.33 -18.91
C ILE A 211 -8.36 0.27 -20.01
N GLU A 212 -7.86 -0.92 -19.67
CA GLU A 212 -7.68 -2.05 -20.59
C GLU A 212 -9.00 -2.55 -21.17
N ASN A 213 -10.06 -2.59 -20.36
CA ASN A 213 -11.39 -3.01 -20.80
C ASN A 213 -12.25 -1.85 -21.33
N LEU A 214 -11.72 -0.63 -21.39
CA LEU A 214 -12.46 0.59 -21.74
C LEU A 214 -13.72 0.82 -20.87
N GLU A 215 -13.69 0.33 -19.63
CA GLU A 215 -14.84 0.34 -18.73
C GLU A 215 -14.94 1.62 -17.91
N GLY A 216 -16.11 2.27 -17.96
CA GLY A 216 -16.42 3.40 -17.09
C GLY A 216 -15.76 4.71 -17.53
N ILE A 217 -15.62 4.92 -18.84
CA ILE A 217 -15.29 6.22 -19.42
C ILE A 217 -16.34 7.25 -18.97
N GLN A 218 -15.89 8.34 -18.36
CA GLN A 218 -16.73 9.41 -17.82
C GLN A 218 -16.63 10.70 -18.63
N ALA A 219 -15.46 10.96 -19.20
CA ALA A 219 -15.23 12.14 -20.02
C ALA A 219 -14.19 11.84 -21.10
N VAL A 220 -14.26 12.58 -22.20
CA VAL A 220 -13.36 12.50 -23.33
C VAL A 220 -13.02 13.91 -23.77
N THR A 221 -11.73 14.23 -23.86
CA THR A 221 -11.27 15.46 -24.52
C THR A 221 -10.70 15.09 -25.88
N ILE A 222 -11.22 15.71 -26.93
CA ILE A 222 -10.88 15.44 -28.33
C ILE A 222 -9.95 16.56 -28.81
N TYR A 223 -8.84 16.15 -29.39
CA TYR A 223 -7.86 17.01 -30.04
C TYR A 223 -7.72 16.56 -31.49
N GLU A 224 -7.60 17.51 -32.41
CA GLU A 224 -7.12 17.23 -33.76
C GLU A 224 -5.60 17.13 -33.71
N LYS A 225 -5.04 16.10 -34.33
CA LYS A 225 -3.60 15.91 -34.44
C LYS A 225 -3.19 15.99 -35.90
N GLN A 226 -2.27 16.90 -36.19
CA GLN A 226 -1.59 17.04 -37.47
C GLN A 226 -0.08 16.86 -37.24
N GLU A 227 0.69 16.65 -38.30
CA GLU A 227 2.12 16.26 -38.23
C GLU A 227 2.96 17.11 -37.26
N TYR A 228 2.66 18.42 -37.14
CA TYR A 228 3.39 19.37 -36.31
C TYR A 228 2.51 20.15 -35.32
N SER A 229 1.23 19.81 -35.17
CA SER A 229 0.32 20.57 -34.31
C SER A 229 -0.75 19.68 -33.67
N THR A 230 -1.18 20.09 -32.48
CA THR A 230 -2.36 19.54 -31.81
C THR A 230 -3.27 20.69 -31.41
N SER A 231 -4.52 20.65 -31.87
CA SER A 231 -5.53 21.66 -31.54
C SER A 231 -6.63 21.03 -30.70
N TRP A 232 -7.02 21.72 -29.62
CA TRP A 232 -8.18 21.32 -28.84
C TRP A 232 -9.45 21.54 -29.67
N LEU A 233 -10.33 20.54 -29.73
CA LEU A 233 -11.61 20.61 -30.44
C LEU A 233 -12.77 20.70 -29.46
N LEU A 234 -12.93 19.67 -28.63
CA LEU A 234 -14.11 19.51 -27.79
C LEU A 234 -13.77 18.74 -26.51
N ARG A 235 -14.48 19.05 -25.43
CA ARG A 235 -14.53 18.20 -24.24
C ARG A 235 -15.94 17.69 -24.02
N ILE A 236 -16.10 16.38 -23.94
CA ILE A 236 -17.33 15.69 -23.54
C ILE A 236 -17.17 15.30 -22.07
N ASP A 237 -18.07 15.76 -21.21
CA ASP A 237 -18.08 15.48 -19.78
C ASP A 237 -19.51 15.48 -19.19
N GLN A 238 -19.62 15.40 -17.87
CA GLN A 238 -20.91 15.33 -17.17
C GLN A 238 -21.86 16.49 -17.47
N TYR A 239 -21.36 17.65 -17.90
CA TYR A 239 -22.19 18.84 -18.16
C TYR A 239 -22.85 18.82 -19.53
N ASN A 240 -22.27 18.12 -20.50
CA ASN A 240 -22.80 18.01 -21.86
C ASN A 240 -23.22 16.58 -22.25
N LEU A 241 -23.01 15.61 -21.37
CA LEU A 241 -23.51 14.23 -21.46
C LEU A 241 -25.05 14.11 -21.50
N GLN A 242 -25.81 15.20 -21.45
CA GLN A 242 -27.24 15.18 -21.73
C GLN A 242 -27.55 15.14 -23.23
N LYS A 243 -26.60 15.55 -24.09
CA LYS A 243 -26.74 15.43 -25.54
C LYS A 243 -26.56 13.97 -25.97
N GLU A 244 -27.53 13.44 -26.71
CA GLU A 244 -27.52 12.04 -27.13
C GLU A 244 -26.29 11.70 -27.98
N GLU A 245 -25.89 12.61 -28.88
CA GLU A 245 -24.67 12.50 -29.71
C GLU A 245 -23.39 12.25 -28.91
N TYR A 246 -23.28 12.79 -27.70
CA TYR A 246 -22.09 12.63 -26.88
C TYR A 246 -22.13 11.34 -26.06
N ARG A 247 -23.34 10.87 -25.71
CA ARG A 247 -23.52 9.57 -25.06
C ARG A 247 -23.18 8.43 -26.01
N THR A 248 -23.60 8.52 -27.26
CA THR A 248 -23.32 7.50 -28.28
C THR A 248 -21.82 7.41 -28.55
N ILE A 249 -21.10 8.55 -28.58
CA ILE A 249 -19.63 8.54 -28.70
C ILE A 249 -19.00 7.82 -27.50
N ILE A 250 -19.38 8.13 -26.26
CA ILE A 250 -18.80 7.44 -25.08
C ILE A 250 -19.12 5.95 -25.09
N SER A 251 -20.37 5.55 -25.39
CA SER A 251 -20.75 4.13 -25.48
C SER A 251 -19.95 3.42 -26.56
N GLY A 252 -19.88 4.02 -27.75
CA GLY A 252 -19.16 3.49 -28.89
C GLY A 252 -17.65 3.37 -28.67
N LEU A 253 -17.05 4.25 -27.87
CA LEU A 253 -15.66 4.11 -27.42
C LEU A 253 -15.50 2.95 -26.43
N SER A 254 -16.45 2.76 -25.51
CA SER A 254 -16.39 1.66 -24.52
C SER A 254 -16.64 0.28 -25.12
N GLU A 255 -17.33 0.21 -26.25
CA GLU A 255 -17.66 -1.03 -26.96
C GLU A 255 -16.58 -1.44 -27.99
N ALA A 256 -15.49 -0.68 -28.09
CA ALA A 256 -14.43 -0.96 -29.05
C ALA A 256 -13.77 -2.32 -28.79
N SER A 257 -13.59 -3.11 -29.86
CA SER A 257 -13.06 -4.47 -29.74
C SER A 257 -11.54 -4.50 -29.79
N SER A 258 -10.89 -5.19 -28.85
CA SER A 258 -9.44 -5.40 -28.85
C SER A 258 -8.96 -6.11 -30.13
N LEU A 259 -7.85 -5.63 -30.70
CA LEU A 259 -7.21 -6.19 -31.89
C LEU A 259 -5.87 -6.83 -31.52
N GLU A 260 -5.73 -8.14 -31.78
CA GLU A 260 -4.43 -8.83 -31.66
C GLU A 260 -3.52 -8.59 -32.86
N LYS A 261 -4.10 -8.33 -34.04
CA LYS A 261 -3.40 -7.99 -35.28
C LYS A 261 -4.04 -6.74 -35.86
N TYR A 262 -3.21 -5.78 -36.26
CA TYR A 262 -3.65 -4.50 -36.78
C TYR A 262 -2.88 -4.15 -38.06
N PRO A 263 -3.53 -3.51 -39.05
CA PRO A 263 -2.87 -2.96 -40.22
C PRO A 263 -1.97 -1.77 -39.83
N SER A 264 -1.14 -1.31 -40.76
CA SER A 264 -0.36 -0.08 -40.57
C SER A 264 -1.27 1.10 -40.29
N MET A 265 -0.94 1.87 -39.25
CA MET A 265 -1.70 3.03 -38.78
C MET A 265 -0.91 4.32 -39.04
N ASN A 266 -1.60 5.41 -39.38
CA ASN A 266 -0.99 6.73 -39.37
C ASN A 266 -0.93 7.28 -37.93
N TYR A 267 0.27 7.42 -37.36
CA TYR A 267 0.46 7.95 -36.01
C TYR A 267 0.65 9.48 -35.97
N GLN A 268 0.84 10.11 -37.13
CA GLN A 268 1.14 11.54 -37.23
C GLN A 268 -0.14 12.38 -37.34
N GLU A 269 -1.17 11.85 -38.00
CA GLU A 269 -2.43 12.54 -38.23
C GLU A 269 -3.62 11.74 -37.70
N GLY A 270 -4.70 12.44 -37.33
CA GLY A 270 -5.94 11.84 -36.84
C GLY A 270 -6.50 12.58 -35.63
N LEU A 271 -7.11 11.83 -34.71
CA LEU A 271 -7.60 12.38 -33.44
C LEU A 271 -6.79 11.87 -32.27
N GLN A 272 -6.46 12.78 -31.37
CA GLN A 272 -5.94 12.42 -30.06
C GLN A 272 -7.04 12.61 -29.02
N LEU A 273 -7.36 11.54 -28.29
CA LEU A 273 -8.37 11.53 -27.24
C LEU A 273 -7.69 11.42 -25.88
N LEU A 274 -8.14 12.23 -24.93
CA LEU A 274 -7.85 12.04 -23.51
C LEU A 274 -9.09 11.46 -22.85
N LEU A 275 -9.05 10.17 -22.55
CA LEU A 275 -10.13 9.45 -21.86
C LEU A 275 -9.93 9.58 -20.35
N GLN A 276 -10.99 9.97 -19.65
CA GLN A 276 -11.03 10.01 -18.18
C GLN A 276 -12.02 8.96 -17.68
N PHE A 277 -11.56 8.11 -16.76
CA PHE A 277 -12.29 6.97 -16.23
C PHE A 277 -12.79 7.22 -14.80
N ARG A 278 -13.94 6.62 -14.47
CA ARG A 278 -14.48 6.64 -13.10
C ARG A 278 -13.47 6.06 -12.11
N GLY A 279 -13.08 6.87 -11.14
CA GLY A 279 -12.03 6.55 -10.16
C GLY A 279 -10.75 7.34 -10.36
N GLY A 280 -10.65 8.18 -11.39
CA GLY A 280 -9.52 9.10 -11.60
C GLY A 280 -8.40 8.56 -12.48
N GLY A 281 -8.68 7.49 -13.23
CA GLY A 281 -7.79 6.98 -14.27
C GLY A 281 -7.86 7.84 -15.53
N GLU A 282 -6.74 7.99 -16.23
CA GLU A 282 -6.64 8.73 -17.48
C GLU A 282 -5.81 7.93 -18.49
N ALA A 283 -6.23 7.95 -19.75
CA ALA A 283 -5.47 7.34 -20.85
C ALA A 283 -5.55 8.20 -22.11
N THR A 284 -4.39 8.39 -22.74
CA THR A 284 -4.31 8.99 -24.08
C THR A 284 -4.51 7.92 -25.14
N VAL A 285 -5.32 8.24 -26.15
CA VAL A 285 -5.63 7.38 -27.29
C VAL A 285 -5.40 8.15 -28.57
N HIS A 286 -4.74 7.53 -29.54
CA HIS A 286 -4.64 8.03 -30.91
C HIS A 286 -5.65 7.27 -31.78
N VAL A 287 -6.42 7.97 -32.60
CA VAL A 287 -7.42 7.39 -33.50
C VAL A 287 -7.07 7.73 -34.92
N ASP A 288 -6.84 6.70 -35.73
CA ASP A 288 -6.67 6.83 -37.16
C ASP A 288 -8.07 6.87 -37.79
N MET A 289 -8.40 8.02 -38.36
CA MET A 289 -9.74 8.29 -38.88
C MET A 289 -10.01 7.61 -40.22
N ASP A 290 -9.01 7.04 -40.89
CA ASP A 290 -9.21 6.27 -42.11
C ASP A 290 -9.57 4.82 -41.79
N THR A 291 -8.91 4.24 -40.78
CA THR A 291 -9.07 2.83 -40.41
C THR A 291 -10.02 2.60 -39.23
N GLY A 292 -10.31 3.64 -38.44
CA GLY A 292 -11.09 3.53 -37.20
C GLY A 292 -10.34 2.82 -36.07
N ILE A 293 -9.03 2.61 -36.23
CA ILE A 293 -8.19 1.97 -35.22
C ILE A 293 -7.85 2.98 -34.14
N MET A 294 -7.97 2.54 -32.89
CA MET A 294 -7.49 3.25 -31.72
C MET A 294 -6.21 2.61 -31.22
N PHE A 295 -5.18 3.42 -31.04
CA PHE A 295 -3.95 3.04 -30.36
C PHE A 295 -3.90 3.70 -28.98
N MET A 296 -3.92 2.86 -27.95
CA MET A 296 -3.88 3.31 -26.56
C MET A 296 -2.46 3.35 -26.02
N GLN A 297 -2.24 4.18 -25.01
CA GLN A 297 -0.94 4.33 -24.32
C GLN A 297 -0.39 3.02 -23.71
N ASN A 298 -1.24 2.04 -23.39
CA ASN A 298 -0.81 0.70 -22.96
C ASN A 298 -0.31 -0.18 -24.12
N ARG A 299 -0.11 0.40 -25.31
CA ARG A 299 0.31 -0.25 -26.57
C ARG A 299 -0.70 -1.25 -27.13
N ARG A 300 -1.97 -1.14 -26.72
CA ARG A 300 -3.04 -1.97 -27.26
C ARG A 300 -3.80 -1.24 -28.35
N HIS A 301 -4.30 -2.04 -29.28
CA HIS A 301 -5.08 -1.58 -30.41
C HIS A 301 -6.53 -2.01 -30.23
N TYR A 302 -7.46 -1.13 -30.57
CA TYR A 302 -8.89 -1.41 -30.53
C TYR A 302 -9.51 -0.94 -31.84
N GLN A 303 -10.54 -1.65 -32.30
CA GLN A 303 -11.31 -1.27 -33.48
C GLN A 303 -12.58 -0.54 -33.05
N LEU A 304 -12.78 0.66 -33.58
CA LEU A 304 -14.07 1.34 -33.46
C LEU A 304 -15.08 0.77 -34.45
N SER A 305 -16.35 0.82 -34.06
CA SER A 305 -17.44 0.62 -35.00
C SER A 305 -17.45 1.76 -36.03
N ASN A 306 -17.94 1.47 -37.23
CA ASN A 306 -18.10 2.48 -38.28
C ASN A 306 -19.00 3.64 -37.82
N GLU A 307 -20.00 3.35 -36.98
CA GLU A 307 -20.90 4.37 -36.44
C GLU A 307 -20.15 5.34 -35.53
N THR A 308 -19.35 4.85 -34.58
CA THR A 308 -18.56 5.69 -33.68
C THR A 308 -17.55 6.55 -34.45
N GLN A 309 -16.90 5.96 -35.46
CA GLN A 309 -15.95 6.66 -36.33
C GLN A 309 -16.63 7.83 -37.07
N LEU A 310 -17.82 7.59 -37.65
CA LEU A 310 -18.58 8.63 -38.34
C LEU A 310 -19.02 9.76 -37.40
N GLN A 311 -19.46 9.42 -36.18
CA GLN A 311 -19.83 10.41 -35.17
C GLN A 311 -18.63 11.29 -34.76
N LEU A 312 -17.45 10.69 -34.57
CA LEU A 312 -16.22 11.44 -34.30
C LEU A 312 -15.85 12.37 -35.46
N LEU A 313 -15.95 11.92 -36.71
CA LEU A 313 -15.73 12.76 -37.89
C LEU A 313 -16.71 13.94 -37.97
N GLU A 314 -17.96 13.72 -37.62
CA GLU A 314 -18.98 14.77 -37.64
C GLU A 314 -18.68 15.87 -36.63
N VAL A 315 -18.29 15.51 -35.41
CA VAL A 315 -17.86 16.46 -34.38
C VAL A 315 -16.70 17.31 -34.88
N VAL A 316 -15.67 16.69 -35.47
CA VAL A 316 -14.50 17.40 -36.01
C VAL A 316 -14.89 18.38 -37.10
N ARG A 317 -15.76 17.96 -38.05
CA ARG A 317 -16.22 18.83 -39.14
C ARG A 317 -17.02 20.03 -38.62
N ARG A 318 -17.83 19.84 -37.58
CA ARG A 318 -18.67 20.88 -37.00
C ARG A 318 -17.82 21.97 -36.35
N GLU A 319 -16.91 21.58 -35.45
CA GLU A 319 -16.04 22.54 -34.75
C GLU A 319 -15.11 23.28 -35.71
N ASN A 320 -14.61 22.61 -36.76
CA ASN A 320 -13.78 23.26 -37.79
C ASN A 320 -14.55 24.24 -38.69
N ASN A 321 -15.86 24.07 -38.85
CA ASN A 321 -16.71 25.02 -39.56
C ASN A 321 -17.07 26.22 -38.69
N ASP A 322 -17.31 26.00 -37.39
CA ASP A 322 -17.61 27.06 -36.43
C ASP A 322 -16.38 27.94 -36.15
N ALA A 323 -15.16 27.39 -36.19
CA ALA A 323 -13.91 28.16 -36.06
C ALA A 323 -13.59 29.06 -37.28
N LYS A 324 -14.27 28.88 -38.41
CA LYS A 324 -14.03 29.64 -39.66
C LYS A 324 -15.04 30.77 -39.89
N ASN A 325 -16.09 30.88 -39.06
CA ASN A 325 -17.11 31.93 -39.11
C ASN A 325 -16.93 32.96 -38.00
#